data_AF-A0A7K2BY73-F1
#
_entry.id   AF-A0A7K2BY73-F1
#
_cell.length_a   1.000
_cell.length_b   1.000
_cell.length_c   1.000
_cell.angle_alpha   90.00
_cell.angle_beta   90.00
_cell.angle_gamma   90.00
#
_symmetry.space_group_name_H-M   'P 1'
#
loop_
_entity.id
_entity.type
_entity.pdbx_description
1 polymer ?
#
loop_
_entity_poly.entity_id
_entity_poly.type
_entity_poly.pdbx_seq_one_letter_code
_entity_poly.pdbx_strand_id
1 'polypeptide(L)'
;MTEQFSEEKDESLDQESPSQVSEEEAPQEELADPLAECTEALSAEKDQRLRLAAEFANYRRRMENQRVEWPARARATVIKPLLPILDDLERSLDAAAQIESEDAAFLSLQSGVSLVYKNFVAELEKFGLERIEATGAPFDEHLHEAVGQAPAAEGSASGTVLHESLAGYRLKDRVLRHAQVIVALTPEPAPSVEADA
;
A
#
# COMPACT_ATOMS: atom_id res chain seq x y z
N MET A 1 26.76 19.14 -89.55
CA MET A 1 27.22 19.06 -88.15
C MET A 1 27.17 20.49 -87.61
N THR A 2 26.19 20.76 -86.75
CA THR A 2 26.04 21.92 -85.83
C THR A 2 25.90 23.31 -86.48
N GLU A 3 24.67 23.84 -86.65
CA GLU A 3 23.86 24.66 -85.70
C GLU A 3 24.56 25.97 -85.28
N GLN A 4 24.16 27.13 -85.85
CA GLN A 4 23.02 28.02 -85.52
C GLN A 4 23.22 28.88 -84.27
N PHE A 5 23.33 30.20 -84.48
CA PHE A 5 22.74 31.22 -83.60
C PHE A 5 22.54 32.50 -84.43
N SER A 6 21.31 33.03 -84.40
CA SER A 6 20.79 34.17 -85.17
C SER A 6 20.73 35.46 -84.35
N GLU A 7 20.92 36.58 -85.06
CA GLU A 7 20.91 37.99 -84.64
C GLU A 7 19.53 38.62 -84.38
N GLU A 8 19.55 39.78 -83.70
CA GLU A 8 18.70 41.00 -83.73
C GLU A 8 18.49 41.53 -82.28
N LYS A 9 18.89 42.72 -81.79
CA LYS A 9 19.04 44.13 -82.26
C LYS A 9 17.69 44.78 -82.64
N ASP A 10 17.20 45.93 -82.17
CA ASP A 10 17.44 46.94 -81.10
C ASP A 10 16.28 47.98 -81.22
N GLU A 11 16.11 48.84 -80.20
CA GLU A 11 15.40 50.15 -80.12
C GLU A 11 13.85 50.22 -80.22
N SER A 12 13.09 50.61 -79.18
CA SER A 12 12.86 51.96 -78.55
C SER A 12 11.84 52.82 -79.36
N LEU A 13 10.82 53.55 -78.88
CA LEU A 13 10.55 54.42 -77.72
C LEU A 13 9.03 54.78 -77.60
N ASP A 14 8.69 55.53 -76.52
CA ASP A 14 7.51 56.40 -76.25
C ASP A 14 6.25 55.80 -75.60
N GLN A 15 5.53 56.47 -74.68
CA GLN A 15 5.78 57.47 -73.62
C GLN A 15 4.43 57.64 -72.85
N GLU A 16 4.50 58.04 -71.58
CA GLU A 16 3.45 58.72 -70.77
C GLU A 16 2.25 57.94 -70.14
N SER A 17 2.29 57.91 -68.79
CA SER A 17 1.17 57.83 -67.82
C SER A 17 0.48 59.22 -67.70
N PRO A 18 -0.77 59.40 -67.21
CA PRO A 18 -1.15 59.02 -65.84
C PRO A 18 -2.64 58.71 -65.52
N SER A 19 -2.81 58.23 -64.27
CA SER A 19 -4.01 58.34 -63.42
C SER A 19 -5.15 57.34 -63.63
N GLN A 20 -5.35 56.46 -62.66
CA GLN A 20 -6.32 56.70 -61.59
C GLN A 20 -6.22 55.63 -60.49
N VAL A 21 -6.14 56.14 -59.27
CA VAL A 21 -6.14 55.41 -58.00
C VAL A 21 -7.55 54.88 -57.77
N SER A 22 -7.69 53.57 -57.61
CA SER A 22 -8.89 52.93 -57.08
C SER A 22 -8.43 52.08 -55.91
N GLU A 23 -8.43 52.69 -54.73
CA GLU A 23 -8.41 52.00 -53.45
C GLU A 23 -9.70 51.18 -53.35
N GLU A 24 -9.61 49.91 -53.70
CA GLU A 24 -10.62 48.92 -53.35
C GLU A 24 -10.07 48.19 -52.11
N GLU A 25 -10.58 48.60 -50.95
CA GLU A 25 -10.41 47.91 -49.67
C GLU A 25 -10.83 46.45 -49.82
N ALA A 26 -9.86 45.57 -50.02
CA ALA A 26 -10.03 44.16 -49.79
C ALA A 26 -10.33 43.97 -48.28
N PRO A 27 -11.36 43.20 -47.90
CA PRO A 27 -11.52 42.78 -46.53
C PRO A 27 -10.25 42.02 -46.13
N GLN A 28 -9.46 42.58 -45.22
CA GLN A 28 -8.52 41.79 -44.44
C GLN A 28 -9.38 40.88 -43.55
N GLU A 29 -9.85 39.76 -44.13
CA GLU A 29 -10.09 38.57 -43.34
C GLU A 29 -8.78 38.33 -42.58
N GLU A 30 -8.89 38.29 -41.25
CA GLU A 30 -7.84 37.87 -40.34
C GLU A 30 -7.35 36.50 -40.81
N LEU A 31 -6.34 36.49 -41.68
CA LEU A 31 -5.52 35.34 -41.96
C LEU A 31 -4.84 35.02 -40.65
N ALA A 32 -5.45 34.11 -39.88
CA ALA A 32 -4.80 33.49 -38.74
C ALA A 32 -3.38 33.14 -39.17
N ASP A 33 -2.38 33.75 -38.52
CA ASP A 33 -0.99 33.56 -38.92
C ASP A 33 -0.70 32.07 -38.78
N PRO A 34 -0.41 31.33 -39.87
CA PRO A 34 -0.17 29.90 -39.80
C PRO A 34 1.01 29.57 -38.88
N LEU A 35 1.89 30.53 -38.61
CA LEU A 35 2.94 30.42 -37.60
C LEU A 35 2.37 30.42 -36.17
N ALA A 36 1.38 31.28 -35.87
CA ALA A 36 0.74 31.34 -34.56
C ALA A 36 0.00 30.03 -34.25
N GLU A 37 -0.83 29.54 -35.16
CA GLU A 37 -1.54 28.25 -35.00
C GLU A 37 -0.57 27.08 -34.81
N CYS A 38 0.53 27.06 -35.58
CA CYS A 38 1.56 26.04 -35.46
C CYS A 38 2.29 26.11 -34.10
N THR A 39 2.55 27.32 -33.58
CA THR A 39 3.17 27.48 -32.25
C THR A 39 2.25 27.06 -31.11
N GLU A 40 0.95 27.36 -31.21
CA GLU A 40 -0.05 26.92 -30.23
C GLU A 40 -0.19 25.40 -30.24
N ALA A 41 -0.33 24.78 -31.41
CA ALA A 41 -0.36 23.33 -31.54
C ALA A 41 0.92 22.66 -30.97
N LEU A 42 2.08 23.25 -31.22
CA LEU A 42 3.36 22.78 -30.65
C LEU A 42 3.38 22.90 -29.13
N SER A 43 2.86 24.00 -28.56
CA SER A 43 2.77 24.16 -27.10
C SER A 43 1.80 23.15 -26.48
N ALA A 44 0.64 22.94 -27.09
CA ALA A 44 -0.36 21.97 -26.62
C ALA A 44 0.21 20.54 -26.63
N GLU A 45 0.91 20.16 -27.70
CA GLU A 45 1.60 18.86 -27.78
C GLU A 45 2.73 18.73 -26.76
N LYS A 46 3.52 19.79 -26.53
CA LYS A 46 4.55 19.79 -25.48
C LYS A 46 3.95 19.60 -24.10
N ASP A 47 2.86 20.29 -23.79
CA ASP A 47 2.15 20.18 -22.52
C ASP A 47 1.55 18.79 -22.34
N GLN A 48 0.96 18.22 -23.40
CA GLN A 48 0.45 16.85 -23.39
C GLN A 48 1.59 15.84 -23.15
N ARG A 49 2.73 16.00 -23.81
CA ARG A 49 3.91 15.15 -23.63
C ARG A 49 4.49 15.27 -22.22
N LEU A 50 4.56 16.47 -21.66
CA LEU A 50 5.01 16.70 -20.28
C LEU A 50 4.05 16.06 -19.27
N ARG A 51 2.74 16.18 -19.49
CA ARG A 51 1.73 15.52 -18.65
C ARG A 51 1.84 14.00 -18.71
N LEU A 52 1.94 13.42 -19.91
CA LEU A 52 2.15 11.99 -20.10
C LEU A 52 3.45 11.51 -19.43
N ALA A 53 4.54 12.29 -19.52
CA ALA A 53 5.79 11.96 -18.86
C ALA A 53 5.65 11.96 -17.33
N ALA A 54 4.90 12.92 -16.76
CA ALA A 54 4.60 12.97 -15.33
C ALA A 54 3.72 11.80 -14.88
N GLU A 55 2.67 11.46 -15.64
CA GLU A 55 1.82 10.30 -15.38
C GLU A 55 2.62 8.99 -15.42
N PHE A 56 3.52 8.85 -16.40
CA PHE A 56 4.40 7.68 -16.51
C PHE A 56 5.41 7.60 -15.35
N ALA A 57 5.94 8.72 -14.88
CA ALA A 57 6.80 8.76 -13.71
C ALA A 57 6.03 8.34 -12.43
N ASN A 58 4.80 8.84 -12.24
CA ASN A 58 3.94 8.45 -11.14
C ASN A 58 3.56 6.97 -11.20
N TYR A 59 3.22 6.45 -12.38
CA TYR A 59 2.93 5.05 -12.61
C TYR A 59 4.14 4.15 -12.29
N ARG A 60 5.34 4.50 -12.76
CA ARG A 60 6.57 3.77 -12.42
C ARG A 60 6.79 3.69 -10.91
N ARG A 61 6.72 4.83 -10.22
CA ARG A 61 6.85 4.89 -8.76
C ARG A 61 5.82 4.01 -8.06
N ARG A 62 4.56 4.03 -8.53
CA ARG A 62 3.50 3.17 -8.01
C ARG A 62 3.80 1.69 -8.24
N MET A 63 4.26 1.32 -9.43
CA MET A 63 4.57 -0.07 -9.77
C MET A 63 5.78 -0.61 -9.01
N GLU A 64 6.78 0.22 -8.76
CA GLU A 64 7.92 -0.13 -7.91
C GLU A 64 7.47 -0.43 -6.47
N ASN A 65 6.64 0.44 -5.88
CA ASN A 65 6.09 0.21 -4.55
C ASN A 65 5.25 -1.08 -4.49
N GLN A 66 4.38 -1.29 -5.48
CA GLN A 66 3.56 -2.50 -5.55
C GLN A 66 4.42 -3.76 -5.70
N ARG A 67 5.49 -3.72 -6.49
CA ARG A 67 6.41 -4.85 -6.67
C ARG A 67 7.11 -5.23 -5.36
N VAL A 68 7.39 -4.27 -4.48
CA VAL A 68 7.98 -4.53 -3.16
C VAL A 68 6.95 -5.10 -2.18
N GLU A 69 5.70 -4.61 -2.21
CA GLU A 69 4.64 -5.07 -1.32
C GLU A 69 4.04 -6.43 -1.72
N TRP A 70 4.02 -6.75 -3.01
CA TRP A 70 3.33 -7.92 -3.56
C TRP A 70 3.81 -9.25 -2.94
N PRO A 71 5.12 -9.50 -2.76
CA PRO A 71 5.60 -10.72 -2.09
C PRO A 71 5.13 -10.84 -0.64
N ALA A 72 5.10 -9.74 0.11
CA ALA A 72 4.62 -9.73 1.49
C ALA A 72 3.12 -10.03 1.55
N ARG A 73 2.34 -9.45 0.64
CA ARG A 73 0.91 -9.72 0.51
C ARG A 73 0.63 -11.17 0.11
N ALA A 74 1.41 -11.73 -0.82
CA ALA A 74 1.27 -13.11 -1.24
C ALA A 74 1.54 -14.08 -0.08
N ARG A 75 2.61 -13.86 0.70
CA ARG A 75 2.89 -14.65 1.92
C ARG A 75 1.75 -14.56 2.93
N ALA A 76 1.25 -13.35 3.19
CA ALA A 76 0.13 -13.13 4.11
C ALA A 76 -1.14 -13.92 3.69
N THR A 77 -1.45 -13.95 2.40
CA THR A 77 -2.60 -14.71 1.87
C THR A 77 -2.49 -16.21 2.12
N VAL A 78 -1.27 -16.77 2.11
CA VAL A 78 -1.02 -18.20 2.35
C VAL A 78 -0.94 -18.52 3.84
N ILE A 79 -0.32 -17.67 4.65
CA ILE A 79 -0.10 -17.93 6.08
C ILE A 79 -1.39 -17.69 6.88
N LYS A 80 -2.19 -16.68 6.53
CA LYS A 80 -3.39 -16.31 7.31
C LYS A 80 -4.38 -17.48 7.48
N PRO A 81 -4.70 -18.29 6.45
CA PRO A 81 -5.53 -19.48 6.60
C PRO A 81 -4.91 -20.62 7.41
N LEU A 82 -3.59 -20.62 7.62
CA LEU A 82 -2.89 -21.63 8.44
C LEU A 82 -2.94 -21.30 9.94
N LEU A 83 -3.23 -20.05 10.32
CA LEU A 83 -3.27 -19.64 11.72
C LEU A 83 -4.28 -20.44 12.57
N PRO A 84 -5.52 -20.71 12.11
CA PRO A 84 -6.44 -21.55 12.88
C PRO A 84 -5.92 -22.97 13.13
N ILE A 85 -5.17 -23.54 12.18
CA ILE A 85 -4.56 -24.87 12.32
C ILE A 85 -3.45 -24.80 13.38
N LEU A 86 -2.66 -23.73 13.38
CA LEU A 86 -1.63 -23.49 14.39
C LEU A 86 -2.25 -23.37 15.79
N ASP A 87 -3.36 -22.63 15.92
CA ASP A 87 -4.08 -22.48 17.20
C ASP A 87 -4.66 -23.82 17.68
N ASP A 88 -5.19 -24.64 16.78
CA ASP A 88 -5.70 -25.96 17.11
C ASP A 88 -4.59 -26.90 17.58
N LEU A 89 -3.39 -26.81 16.98
CA LEU A 89 -2.20 -27.55 17.42
C LEU A 89 -1.74 -27.10 18.81
N GLU A 90 -1.65 -25.79 19.06
CA GLU A 90 -1.34 -25.23 20.38
C GLU A 90 -2.34 -25.73 21.42
N ARG A 91 -3.64 -25.56 21.16
CA ARG A 91 -4.71 -26.01 22.05
C ARG A 91 -4.66 -27.51 22.32
N SER A 92 -4.32 -28.31 21.32
CA SER A 92 -4.19 -29.76 21.47
C SER A 92 -2.97 -30.16 22.31
N LEU A 93 -1.84 -29.46 22.11
CA LEU A 93 -0.62 -29.68 22.90
C LEU A 93 -0.80 -29.23 24.35
N ASP A 94 -1.45 -28.10 24.59
CA ASP A 94 -1.77 -27.61 25.92
C ASP A 94 -2.71 -28.58 26.65
N ALA A 95 -3.77 -29.05 25.99
CA ALA A 95 -4.66 -30.06 26.55
C ALA A 95 -3.92 -31.36 26.87
N ALA A 96 -3.04 -31.82 25.98
CA ALA A 96 -2.23 -33.01 26.23
C ALA A 96 -1.24 -32.82 27.40
N ALA A 97 -0.71 -31.60 27.59
CA ALA A 97 0.18 -31.28 28.71
C ALA A 97 -0.52 -31.29 30.08
N GLN A 98 -1.84 -31.11 30.12
CA GLN A 98 -2.63 -31.24 31.35
C GLN A 98 -2.96 -32.71 31.71
N ILE A 99 -2.69 -33.67 30.81
CA ILE A 99 -2.93 -35.09 31.07
C ILE A 99 -1.69 -35.69 31.73
N GLU A 100 -1.80 -36.02 33.02
CA GLU A 100 -0.79 -36.83 33.70
C GLU A 100 -0.95 -38.30 33.27
N SER A 101 0.01 -38.80 32.49
CA SER A 101 0.03 -40.18 31.99
C SER A 101 1.44 -40.75 32.06
N GLU A 102 1.56 -41.98 32.56
CA GLU A 102 2.82 -42.75 32.56
C GLU A 102 2.97 -43.63 31.30
N ASP A 103 1.97 -43.62 30.40
CA ASP A 103 2.02 -44.40 29.17
C ASP A 103 3.11 -43.87 28.23
N ALA A 104 4.15 -44.68 28.04
CA ALA A 104 5.28 -44.36 27.17
C ALA A 104 4.85 -44.07 25.71
N ALA A 105 3.79 -44.72 25.21
CA ALA A 105 3.28 -44.46 23.85
C ALA A 105 2.67 -43.06 23.74
N PHE A 106 1.90 -42.66 24.76
CA PHE A 106 1.32 -41.32 24.84
C PHE A 106 2.40 -40.24 24.95
N LEU A 107 3.36 -40.40 25.85
CA LEU A 107 4.45 -39.44 26.06
C LEU A 107 5.32 -39.28 24.79
N SER A 108 5.60 -40.39 24.10
CA SER A 108 6.33 -40.37 22.83
C SER A 108 5.56 -39.61 21.73
N LEU A 109 4.25 -39.85 21.61
CA LEU A 109 3.40 -39.15 20.66
C LEU A 109 3.34 -37.64 20.97
N GLN A 110 3.11 -37.27 22.24
CA GLN A 110 3.08 -35.88 22.67
C GLN A 110 4.38 -35.15 22.34
N SER A 111 5.54 -35.77 22.64
CA SER A 111 6.85 -35.23 22.29
C SER A 111 7.04 -35.11 20.77
N GLY A 112 6.59 -36.11 20.00
CA GLY A 112 6.67 -36.10 18.54
C GLY A 112 5.86 -34.95 17.92
N VAL A 113 4.61 -34.77 18.36
CA VAL A 113 3.75 -33.68 17.89
C VAL A 113 4.31 -32.32 18.32
N SER A 114 4.82 -32.20 19.56
CA SER A 114 5.48 -30.98 20.03
C SER A 114 6.68 -30.60 19.17
N LEU A 115 7.49 -31.58 18.74
CA LEU A 115 8.62 -31.35 17.84
C LEU A 115 8.16 -30.86 16.46
N VAL A 116 7.11 -31.46 15.90
CA VAL A 116 6.53 -31.03 14.62
C VAL A 116 6.00 -29.60 14.72
N TYR A 117 5.28 -29.27 15.79
CA TYR A 117 4.80 -27.91 16.04
C TYR A 117 5.95 -26.90 16.10
N LYS A 118 7.01 -27.18 16.88
CA LYS A 118 8.20 -26.31 16.96
C LYS A 118 8.88 -26.10 15.61
N ASN A 119 9.04 -27.17 14.84
CA ASN A 119 9.62 -27.09 13.49
C ASN A 119 8.74 -26.28 12.54
N PHE A 120 7.42 -26.42 12.64
CA PHE A 120 6.47 -25.68 11.83
C PHE A 120 6.50 -24.18 12.14
N VAL A 121 6.48 -23.81 13.42
CA VAL A 121 6.63 -22.41 13.87
C VAL A 121 7.97 -21.83 13.40
N ALA A 122 9.07 -22.54 13.62
CA ALA A 122 10.41 -22.09 13.20
C ALA A 122 10.50 -21.86 11.68
N GLU A 123 9.78 -22.62 10.86
CA GLU A 123 9.74 -22.39 9.42
C GLU A 123 8.90 -21.17 9.06
N LEU A 124 7.76 -20.96 9.73
CA LEU A 124 6.94 -19.75 9.56
C LEU A 124 7.68 -18.47 9.98
N GLU A 125 8.48 -18.54 11.05
CA GLU A 125 9.36 -17.44 11.48
C GLU A 125 10.37 -17.04 10.41
N LYS A 126 10.95 -18.01 9.69
CA LYS A 126 11.83 -17.72 8.53
C LYS A 126 11.10 -17.00 7.40
N PHE A 127 9.80 -17.24 7.23
CA PHE A 127 8.95 -16.48 6.31
C PHE A 127 8.60 -15.08 6.81
N GLY A 128 8.99 -14.74 8.05
CA GLY A 128 8.81 -13.46 8.70
C GLY A 128 7.54 -13.37 9.56
N LEU A 129 6.96 -14.51 9.94
CA LEU A 129 5.85 -14.56 10.90
C LEU A 129 6.40 -14.33 12.31
N GLU A 130 5.77 -13.43 13.05
CA GLU A 130 6.14 -13.12 14.43
C GLU A 130 4.87 -13.17 15.28
N ARG A 131 4.95 -13.84 16.44
CA ARG A 131 3.88 -13.83 17.44
C ARG A 131 3.84 -12.48 18.15
N ILE A 132 2.64 -11.97 18.42
CA ILE A 132 2.43 -10.74 19.18
C ILE A 132 2.41 -11.12 20.66
N GLU A 133 3.43 -10.71 21.42
CA GLU A 133 3.45 -10.90 22.86
C GLU A 133 2.51 -9.90 23.54
N ALA A 134 1.31 -10.36 23.90
CA ALA A 134 0.28 -9.51 24.48
C ALA A 134 0.25 -9.56 26.02
N THR A 135 0.44 -10.73 26.63
CA THR A 135 0.32 -10.91 28.09
C THR A 135 1.32 -10.04 28.86
N GLY A 136 0.82 -9.19 29.76
CA GLY A 136 1.63 -8.27 30.56
C GLY A 136 2.01 -6.97 29.86
N ALA A 137 1.76 -6.83 28.55
CA ALA A 137 1.98 -5.60 27.81
C ALA A 137 0.83 -4.59 28.01
N PRO A 138 1.05 -3.28 27.82
CA PRO A 138 -0.04 -2.33 27.69
C PRO A 138 -0.91 -2.67 26.47
N PHE A 139 -2.22 -2.46 26.59
CA PHE A 139 -3.13 -2.63 25.47
C PHE A 139 -2.80 -1.63 24.35
N ASP A 140 -2.72 -2.12 23.11
CA ASP A 140 -2.47 -1.34 21.90
C ASP A 140 -3.50 -1.76 20.85
N GLU A 141 -4.36 -0.83 20.43
CA GLU A 141 -5.41 -1.04 19.43
C GLU A 141 -4.86 -1.49 18.07
N HIS A 142 -3.59 -1.19 17.77
CA HIS A 142 -2.95 -1.61 16.52
C HIS A 142 -2.53 -3.08 16.54
N LEU A 143 -2.37 -3.70 17.71
CA LEU A 143 -1.85 -5.06 17.88
C LEU A 143 -2.85 -6.01 18.53
N HIS A 144 -3.78 -5.47 19.32
CA HIS A 144 -4.66 -6.22 20.21
C HIS A 144 -6.14 -5.96 19.92
N GLU A 145 -6.96 -6.99 20.09
CA GLU A 145 -8.42 -6.94 20.07
C GLU A 145 -8.92 -7.31 21.48
N ALA A 146 -9.49 -6.35 22.20
CA ALA A 146 -10.03 -6.61 23.54
C ALA A 146 -11.36 -7.37 23.43
N VAL A 147 -11.35 -8.65 23.82
CA VAL A 147 -12.55 -9.51 23.83
C VAL A 147 -13.25 -9.54 25.19
N GLY A 148 -12.61 -9.00 26.22
CA GLY A 148 -13.18 -8.93 27.56
C GLY A 148 -12.37 -8.05 28.50
N GLN A 149 -12.95 -7.79 29.67
CA GLN A 149 -12.32 -7.07 30.77
C GLN A 149 -12.41 -7.91 32.04
N ALA A 150 -11.37 -7.87 32.86
CA ALA A 150 -11.36 -8.51 34.17
C ALA A 150 -10.82 -7.55 35.24
N PRO A 151 -11.21 -7.72 36.52
CA PRO A 151 -10.69 -6.90 37.61
C PRO A 151 -9.16 -6.96 37.65
N ALA A 152 -8.51 -5.80 37.79
CA ALA A 152 -7.07 -5.75 37.96
C ALA A 152 -6.64 -6.57 39.19
N ALA A 153 -5.66 -7.47 39.01
CA ALA A 153 -4.97 -8.09 40.14
C ALA A 153 -4.14 -7.04 40.90
N GLU A 154 -3.88 -7.25 42.19
CA GLU A 154 -3.04 -6.36 42.99
C GLU A 154 -1.69 -6.11 42.29
N GLY A 155 -1.45 -4.87 41.86
CA GLY A 155 -0.23 -4.44 41.17
C GLY A 155 -0.32 -4.31 39.65
N SER A 156 -1.43 -4.69 39.00
CA SER A 156 -1.63 -4.44 37.56
C SER A 156 -2.20 -3.04 37.30
N ALA A 157 -1.60 -2.31 36.35
CA ALA A 157 -2.14 -1.02 35.91
C ALA A 157 -3.41 -1.22 35.07
N SER A 158 -4.33 -0.25 35.13
CA SER A 158 -5.50 -0.22 34.24
C SER A 158 -5.04 -0.18 32.78
N GLY A 159 -5.68 -0.96 31.91
CA GLY A 159 -5.30 -1.04 30.51
C GLY A 159 -4.15 -2.01 30.20
N THR A 160 -3.65 -2.77 31.19
CA THR A 160 -2.70 -3.87 30.94
C THR A 160 -3.41 -5.13 30.48
N VAL A 161 -2.82 -5.87 29.53
CA VAL A 161 -3.33 -7.17 29.10
C VAL A 161 -3.04 -8.22 30.18
N LEU A 162 -4.11 -8.83 30.72
CA LEU A 162 -4.03 -9.87 31.74
C LEU A 162 -3.78 -11.24 31.14
N HIS A 163 -4.46 -11.54 30.03
CA HIS A 163 -4.41 -12.85 29.39
C HIS A 163 -4.65 -12.73 27.88
N GLU A 164 -3.88 -13.48 27.10
CA GLU A 164 -4.09 -13.69 25.67
C GLU A 164 -5.00 -14.90 25.46
N SER A 165 -6.25 -14.67 25.04
CA SER A 165 -7.19 -15.75 24.71
C SER A 165 -6.90 -16.41 23.37
N LEU A 166 -6.37 -15.66 22.40
CA LEU A 166 -6.00 -16.17 21.09
C LEU A 166 -4.75 -15.46 20.60
N ALA A 167 -3.77 -16.25 20.15
CA ALA A 167 -2.48 -15.76 19.68
C ALA A 167 -2.62 -14.73 18.55
N GLY A 168 -2.01 -13.56 18.72
CA GLY A 168 -1.83 -12.57 17.64
C GLY A 168 -0.62 -12.87 16.78
N TYR A 169 -0.68 -12.57 15.49
CA TYR A 169 0.42 -12.77 14.56
C TYR A 169 0.60 -11.59 13.61
N ARG A 170 1.86 -11.17 13.41
CA ARG A 170 2.26 -10.19 12.40
C ARG A 170 3.25 -10.80 11.41
N LEU A 171 3.27 -10.28 10.19
CA LEU A 171 4.25 -10.60 9.17
C LEU A 171 5.10 -9.34 8.93
N LYS A 172 6.27 -9.27 9.57
CA LYS A 172 7.08 -8.04 9.65
C LYS A 172 6.21 -6.88 10.16
N ASP A 173 6.07 -5.82 9.37
CA ASP A 173 5.34 -4.61 9.73
C ASP A 173 3.80 -4.72 9.60
N ARG A 174 3.27 -5.87 9.15
CA ARG A 174 1.83 -6.04 8.87
C ARG A 174 1.19 -7.04 9.83
N VAL A 175 0.19 -6.61 10.58
CA VAL A 175 -0.63 -7.51 11.40
C VAL A 175 -1.49 -8.42 10.50
N LEU A 176 -1.39 -9.74 10.70
CA LEU A 176 -2.22 -10.72 10.01
C LEU A 176 -3.53 -10.98 10.77
N ARG A 177 -3.41 -11.04 12.10
CA ARG A 177 -4.50 -11.20 13.07
C ARG A 177 -4.06 -10.56 14.39
N HIS A 178 -4.92 -9.71 14.97
CA HIS A 178 -4.69 -9.11 16.28
C HIS A 178 -4.75 -10.19 17.38
N ALA A 179 -3.99 -10.01 18.46
CA ALA A 179 -4.10 -10.89 19.63
C ALA A 179 -5.43 -10.61 20.32
N GLN A 180 -6.23 -11.64 20.61
CA GLN A 180 -7.45 -11.46 21.40
C GLN A 180 -7.11 -11.50 22.87
N VAL A 181 -7.42 -10.42 23.57
CA VAL A 181 -6.91 -10.18 24.92
C VAL A 181 -8.01 -9.83 25.90
N ILE A 182 -7.76 -10.16 27.17
CA ILE A 182 -8.55 -9.70 28.31
C ILE A 182 -7.74 -8.61 29.02
N VAL A 183 -8.33 -7.43 29.17
CA VAL A 183 -7.65 -6.24 29.71
C VAL A 183 -8.05 -6.01 31.16
N ALA A 184 -7.10 -5.54 31.98
CA ALA A 184 -7.33 -5.14 33.35
C ALA A 184 -8.17 -3.86 33.42
N LEU A 185 -9.27 -3.93 34.17
CA LEU A 185 -10.03 -2.77 34.60
C LEU A 185 -9.76 -2.54 36.08
N THR A 186 -9.19 -1.38 36.44
CA THR A 186 -9.23 -0.94 37.84
C THR A 186 -10.68 -0.64 38.20
N PRO A 187 -11.23 -1.21 39.28
CA PRO A 187 -12.54 -0.81 39.75
C PRO A 187 -12.50 0.69 40.05
N GLU A 188 -13.44 1.43 39.47
CA GLU A 188 -13.69 2.83 39.82
C GLU A 188 -13.89 2.89 41.34
N PRO A 189 -13.23 3.80 42.09
CA PRO A 189 -13.50 3.91 43.51
C PRO A 189 -15.01 4.19 43.66
N ALA A 190 -15.71 3.27 44.33
CA ALA A 190 -17.13 3.41 44.58
C ALA A 190 -17.41 4.83 45.08
N PRO A 191 -18.46 5.52 44.57
CA PRO A 191 -18.78 6.86 45.04
C PRO A 191 -18.90 6.79 46.56
N SER A 192 -18.07 7.56 47.24
CA SER A 192 -18.11 7.69 48.69
C SER A 192 -19.52 8.11 49.04
N VAL A 193 -20.30 7.16 49.56
CA VAL A 193 -21.61 7.47 50.13
C VAL A 193 -21.31 8.31 51.35
N GLU A 194 -21.37 9.64 51.17
CA GLU A 194 -21.44 10.59 52.27
C GLU A 194 -22.65 10.18 53.11
N ALA A 195 -22.35 9.57 54.26
CA ALA A 195 -23.33 9.27 55.29
C ALA A 195 -23.73 10.59 55.96
N ASP A 196 -24.65 11.31 55.33
CA ASP A 196 -25.48 12.31 56.01
C ASP A 196 -26.68 11.58 56.63
N ALA A 197 -26.57 11.27 57.93
CA ALA A 197 -27.67 11.26 58.91
C ALA A 197 -27.16 10.90 60.32
#